data_AF-A0A505IB72-F1
#
_entry.id   AF-A0A505IB72-F1
#
_cell.length_a   1.000
_cell.length_b   1.000
_cell.length_c   1.000
_cell.angle_alpha   90.00
_cell.angle_beta   90.00
_cell.angle_gamma   90.00
#
_symmetry.space_group_name_H-M   'P 1'
#
loop_
_entity.id
_entity.type
_entity.pdbx_description
1 polymer ?
#
loop_
_entity_poly.entity_id
_entity_poly.type
_entity_poly.pdbx_seq_one_letter_code
_entity_poly.pdbx_strand_id
1 'polypeptide(L)'
;MSSKVLKLLALAGLLGASVACSTESDVEITFYGYPDNDPPSADIAYDCGRGYTAGGTGTYDDPLTFATAPGEFKKCEIVYLPYLRKYLRFEDTCAQCTTDYDNGKLHIDIWTGSTTSSGGDTQIHCEDSLTPDDSQTVIINPGTSYTVNSDELFASGKCYTSNVYSNADASSYCSSGASCSTENDCSDNLTCQSGKCA
;
A
#
# COMPACT_ATOMS: atom_id res chain seq x y z
N MET A 1 -9.29 -65.02 1.40
CA MET A 1 -9.42 -63.78 2.20
C MET A 1 -8.02 -63.22 2.44
N SER A 2 -7.62 -62.13 1.78
CA SER A 2 -7.02 -60.99 2.49
C SER A 2 -6.79 -59.83 1.51
N SER A 3 -7.07 -58.65 2.04
CA SER A 3 -7.41 -57.40 1.36
C SER A 3 -6.28 -56.78 0.53
N LYS A 4 -6.62 -56.24 -0.65
CA LYS A 4 -5.84 -55.19 -1.31
C LYS A 4 -6.06 -53.90 -0.53
N VAL A 5 -5.00 -53.25 -0.05
CA VAL A 5 -5.07 -51.84 0.39
C VAL A 5 -3.88 -51.09 -0.20
N LEU A 6 -4.10 -50.45 -1.33
CA LEU A 6 -3.17 -49.49 -1.92
C LEU A 6 -3.42 -48.15 -1.20
N LYS A 7 -2.47 -47.70 -0.37
CA LYS A 7 -2.54 -46.38 0.27
C LYS A 7 -2.18 -45.32 -0.77
N LEU A 8 -3.18 -44.59 -1.29
CA LEU A 8 -2.94 -43.31 -1.95
C LEU A 8 -2.61 -42.27 -0.88
N LEU A 9 -1.38 -41.76 -0.87
CA LEU A 9 -1.08 -40.47 -0.23
C LEU A 9 -1.56 -39.38 -1.18
N ALA A 10 -2.64 -38.69 -0.81
CA ALA A 10 -3.01 -37.42 -1.44
C ALA A 10 -2.06 -36.34 -0.89
N LEU A 11 -1.09 -35.92 -1.71
CA LEU A 11 -0.35 -34.69 -1.47
C LEU A 11 -1.29 -33.53 -1.81
N ALA A 12 -1.88 -32.91 -0.78
CA ALA A 12 -2.60 -31.65 -0.96
C ALA A 12 -1.56 -30.56 -1.22
N GLY A 13 -1.31 -30.26 -2.50
CA GLY A 13 -0.56 -29.08 -2.90
C GLY A 13 -1.36 -27.84 -2.53
N LEU A 14 -0.81 -27.00 -1.64
CA LEU A 14 -1.29 -25.64 -1.48
C LEU A 14 -0.96 -24.88 -2.77
N LEU A 15 -1.96 -24.71 -3.63
CA LEU A 15 -1.90 -23.80 -4.78
C LEU A 15 -1.87 -22.37 -4.20
N GLY A 16 -0.68 -21.79 -4.09
CA GLY A 16 -0.53 -20.37 -3.84
C GLY A 16 -0.82 -19.62 -5.13
N ALA A 17 -1.98 -18.97 -5.23
CA ALA A 17 -2.27 -18.09 -6.36
C ALA A 17 -1.24 -16.96 -6.37
N SER A 18 -0.40 -16.91 -7.38
CA SER A 18 0.42 -15.75 -7.72
C SER A 18 -0.52 -14.63 -8.17
N VAL A 19 -0.85 -13.71 -7.27
CA VAL A 19 -1.60 -12.52 -7.63
C VAL A 19 -0.67 -11.61 -8.42
N ALA A 20 -0.91 -11.47 -9.72
CA ALA A 20 -0.23 -10.47 -10.54
C ALA A 20 -0.63 -9.09 -10.00
N CYS A 21 0.36 -8.30 -9.55
CA CYS A 21 0.09 -6.92 -9.17
C CYS A 21 0.01 -6.04 -10.42
N SER A 22 -0.76 -4.95 -10.31
CA SER A 22 -0.86 -3.90 -11.32
C SER A 22 -0.38 -2.58 -10.74
N THR A 23 -0.33 -1.55 -11.58
CA THR A 23 0.09 -0.21 -11.17
C THR A 23 -0.93 0.84 -11.60
N GLU A 24 -1.15 1.84 -10.75
CA GLU A 24 -1.83 3.09 -11.10
C GLU A 24 -0.79 4.20 -11.15
N SER A 25 -0.69 4.90 -12.28
CA SER A 25 0.23 6.03 -12.47
C SER A 25 -0.48 7.35 -12.21
N ASP A 26 0.30 8.44 -12.17
CA ASP A 26 -0.21 9.81 -12.08
C ASP A 26 -1.12 10.04 -10.84
N VAL A 27 -0.79 9.37 -9.74
CA VAL A 27 -1.47 9.52 -8.46
C VAL A 27 -0.84 10.67 -7.69
N GLU A 28 -1.64 11.69 -7.37
CA GLU A 28 -1.23 12.75 -6.46
C GLU A 28 -1.06 12.19 -5.05
N ILE A 29 0.05 12.54 -4.41
CA ILE A 29 0.33 12.15 -3.03
C ILE A 29 0.37 13.41 -2.18
N THR A 30 -0.48 13.49 -1.17
CA THR A 30 -0.34 14.43 -0.06
C THR A 30 -0.25 13.69 1.26
N PHE A 31 -0.11 14.45 2.34
CA PHE A 31 -0.05 13.93 3.69
C PHE A 31 -1.00 14.73 4.59
N TYR A 32 -1.54 14.04 5.58
CA TYR A 32 -2.37 14.62 6.62
C TYR A 32 -1.99 14.04 7.98
N GLY A 33 -2.60 14.56 9.04
CA GLY A 33 -2.31 14.13 10.38
C GLY A 33 -3.41 14.51 11.37
N TYR A 34 -3.07 14.36 12.65
CA TYR A 34 -3.97 14.74 13.73
C TYR A 34 -4.46 16.20 13.64
N PRO A 35 -3.61 17.22 13.37
CA PRO A 35 -4.04 18.63 13.43
C PRO A 35 -5.07 19.03 12.38
N ASP A 36 -5.07 18.39 11.21
CA ASP A 36 -5.80 18.79 10.01
C ASP A 36 -6.82 17.73 9.54
N ASN A 37 -6.84 16.55 10.15
CA ASN A 37 -8.02 15.69 10.12
C ASN A 37 -9.24 16.43 10.70
N ASP A 38 -10.44 16.27 10.13
CA ASP A 38 -11.61 17.11 10.47
C ASP A 38 -12.75 16.32 11.14
N PRO A 39 -13.02 16.52 12.46
CA PRO A 39 -12.31 17.39 13.39
C PRO A 39 -10.94 16.82 13.83
N PRO A 40 -10.03 17.66 14.39
CA PRO A 40 -8.68 17.24 14.76
C PRO A 40 -8.65 16.01 15.67
N SER A 41 -8.25 14.88 15.08
CA SER A 41 -8.32 13.56 15.69
C SER A 41 -7.49 12.56 14.87
N ALA A 42 -7.37 11.34 15.38
CA ALA A 42 -6.89 10.21 14.60
C ALA A 42 -8.04 9.32 14.11
N ASP A 43 -9.28 9.80 14.15
CA ASP A 43 -10.44 9.01 13.73
C ASP A 43 -10.45 8.85 12.21
N ILE A 44 -10.92 7.69 11.74
CA ILE A 44 -10.96 7.33 10.31
C ILE A 44 -12.33 6.78 9.90
N ALA A 45 -12.66 6.86 8.62
CA ALA A 45 -13.97 6.44 8.10
C ALA A 45 -14.29 4.94 8.26
N TYR A 46 -13.28 4.06 8.21
CA TYR A 46 -13.47 2.61 8.03
C TYR A 46 -12.67 1.75 9.01
N ASP A 47 -13.36 0.88 9.74
CA ASP A 47 -12.72 -0.23 10.45
C ASP A 47 -12.38 -1.37 9.48
N CYS A 48 -11.08 -1.58 9.27
CA CYS A 48 -10.50 -2.63 8.44
C CYS A 48 -9.82 -3.73 9.29
N GLY A 49 -10.26 -3.90 10.54
CA GLY A 49 -9.78 -4.93 11.46
C GLY A 49 -8.87 -4.41 12.59
N ARG A 50 -8.65 -3.10 12.68
CA ARG A 50 -7.89 -2.46 13.77
C ARG A 50 -8.65 -1.36 14.52
N GLY A 51 -9.95 -1.22 14.26
CA GLY A 51 -10.77 -0.14 14.80
C GLY A 51 -10.79 1.11 13.92
N TYR A 52 -11.31 2.20 14.46
CA TYR A 52 -11.53 3.48 13.76
C TYR A 52 -10.44 4.50 14.08
N THR A 53 -9.19 4.08 14.12
CA THR A 53 -8.06 4.97 14.38
C THR A 53 -6.99 4.81 13.31
N ALA A 54 -6.54 5.92 12.73
CA ALA A 54 -5.44 5.96 11.77
C ALA A 54 -4.15 5.38 12.35
N GLY A 55 -3.20 5.02 11.49
CA GLY A 55 -1.85 4.67 11.91
C GLY A 55 -1.26 3.53 11.09
N GLY A 56 -0.48 2.69 11.75
CA GLY A 56 0.25 1.60 11.14
C GLY A 56 1.69 1.96 10.77
N THR A 57 2.52 0.94 10.69
CA THR A 57 3.97 1.06 10.45
C THR A 57 4.31 1.07 8.96
N GLY A 58 3.38 0.66 8.09
CA GLY A 58 3.59 0.52 6.65
C GLY A 58 4.10 -0.85 6.23
N THR A 59 4.02 -1.86 7.09
CA THR A 59 4.25 -3.27 6.71
C THR A 59 2.99 -3.86 6.08
N TYR A 60 3.08 -5.02 5.43
CA TYR A 60 1.88 -5.65 4.83
C TYR A 60 0.83 -6.01 5.89
N ASP A 61 1.28 -6.51 7.05
CA ASP A 61 0.40 -6.92 8.15
C ASP A 61 -0.11 -5.72 8.98
N ASP A 62 0.59 -4.59 8.92
CA ASP A 62 0.23 -3.34 9.59
C ASP A 62 0.44 -2.14 8.63
N PRO A 63 -0.42 -2.03 7.60
CA PRO A 63 -0.28 -1.00 6.58
C PRO A 63 -0.57 0.39 7.17
N LEU A 64 0.05 1.41 6.58
CA LEU A 64 -0.17 2.80 6.98
C LEU A 64 -1.51 3.28 6.43
N THR A 65 -2.29 4.01 7.22
CA THR A 65 -3.55 4.61 6.78
C THR A 65 -3.32 5.57 5.62
N PHE A 66 -4.16 5.50 4.61
CA PHE A 66 -4.38 6.60 3.69
C PHE A 66 -5.86 6.89 3.50
N ALA A 67 -6.13 8.14 3.12
CA ALA A 67 -7.41 8.65 2.71
C ALA A 67 -7.47 8.87 1.19
N THR A 68 -8.64 8.72 0.59
CA THR A 68 -8.87 8.96 -0.84
C THR A 68 -10.38 9.15 -1.10
N ALA A 69 -10.80 9.32 -2.35
CA ALA A 69 -12.21 9.38 -2.71
C ALA A 69 -12.89 7.98 -2.62
N PRO A 70 -14.11 7.89 -2.08
CA PRO A 70 -14.89 6.65 -2.17
C PRO A 70 -15.10 6.20 -3.63
N GLY A 71 -14.60 5.01 -3.96
CA GLY A 71 -14.70 4.44 -5.31
C GLY A 71 -13.40 4.53 -6.13
N GLU A 72 -12.46 5.38 -5.74
CA GLU A 72 -11.13 5.44 -6.35
C GLU A 72 -10.34 4.16 -6.08
N PHE A 73 -10.32 3.73 -4.80
CA PHE A 73 -9.82 2.43 -4.36
C PHE A 73 -10.92 1.66 -3.62
N LYS A 74 -10.80 0.34 -3.50
CA LYS A 74 -11.77 -0.46 -2.74
C LYS A 74 -11.56 -0.22 -1.25
N LYS A 75 -12.64 -0.07 -0.50
CA LYS A 75 -12.60 0.01 0.97
C LYS A 75 -11.71 -1.11 1.56
N CYS A 76 -10.78 -0.75 2.44
CA CYS A 76 -9.79 -1.65 3.06
C CYS A 76 -8.76 -2.27 2.11
N GLU A 77 -8.66 -1.81 0.87
CA GLU A 77 -7.64 -2.25 -0.07
C GLU A 77 -6.24 -1.91 0.43
N ILE A 78 -5.34 -2.89 0.32
CA ILE A 78 -3.91 -2.70 0.59
C ILE A 78 -3.22 -2.42 -0.74
N VAL A 79 -2.51 -1.31 -0.79
CA VAL A 79 -1.63 -0.91 -1.89
C VAL A 79 -0.20 -0.82 -1.39
N TYR A 80 0.76 -0.74 -2.28
CA TYR A 80 2.14 -0.42 -1.92
C TYR A 80 2.59 0.82 -2.65
N LEU A 81 3.17 1.77 -1.91
CA LEU A 81 3.70 3.01 -2.44
C LEU A 81 5.24 2.97 -2.41
N PRO A 82 5.90 2.76 -3.58
CA PRO A 82 7.36 2.75 -3.67
C PRO A 82 8.01 4.03 -3.16
N TYR A 83 7.34 5.18 -3.32
CA TYR A 83 7.80 6.49 -2.82
C TYR A 83 8.08 6.48 -1.31
N LEU A 84 7.31 5.74 -0.52
CA LEU A 84 7.55 5.59 0.92
C LEU A 84 8.20 4.24 1.29
N ARG A 85 8.21 3.29 0.35
CA ARG A 85 8.42 1.86 0.63
C ARG A 85 7.54 1.38 1.77
N LYS A 86 6.25 1.67 1.68
CA LYS A 86 5.24 1.29 2.66
C LYS A 86 4.04 0.68 1.96
N TYR A 87 3.44 -0.29 2.62
CA TYR A 87 2.08 -0.70 2.34
C TYR A 87 1.12 0.30 2.96
N LEU A 88 0.10 0.69 2.20
CA LEU A 88 -0.94 1.60 2.65
C LEU A 88 -2.29 0.88 2.62
N ARG A 89 -3.23 1.27 3.49
CA ARG A 89 -4.61 0.76 3.49
C ARG A 89 -5.63 1.88 3.43
N PHE A 90 -6.60 1.75 2.52
CA PHE A 90 -7.67 2.72 2.37
C PHE A 90 -8.64 2.59 3.53
N GLU A 91 -8.52 3.48 4.49
CA GLU A 91 -9.30 3.44 5.72
C GLU A 91 -10.04 4.74 6.01
N ASP A 92 -9.72 5.81 5.31
CA ASP A 92 -10.28 7.12 5.58
C ASP A 92 -10.64 7.87 4.31
N THR A 93 -11.38 8.99 4.39
CA THR A 93 -11.83 9.72 3.20
C THR A 93 -11.45 11.19 3.28
N CYS A 94 -11.03 11.78 2.15
CA CYS A 94 -10.67 13.20 2.06
C CYS A 94 -11.58 13.94 1.06
N ALA A 95 -12.01 15.15 1.46
CA ALA A 95 -12.91 15.99 0.67
C ALA A 95 -12.23 16.51 -0.61
N GLN A 96 -10.95 16.91 -0.51
CA GLN A 96 -10.18 17.34 -1.67
C GLN A 96 -9.97 16.19 -2.66
N CYS A 97 -9.63 14.99 -2.18
CA CYS A 97 -9.50 13.80 -3.03
C CYS A 97 -10.80 13.47 -3.75
N THR A 98 -11.96 13.60 -3.08
CA THR A 98 -13.28 13.41 -3.72
C THR A 98 -13.49 14.40 -4.85
N THR A 99 -13.15 15.67 -4.64
CA THR A 99 -13.23 16.71 -5.67
C THR A 99 -12.30 16.41 -6.83
N ASP A 100 -11.07 15.97 -6.56
CA ASP A 100 -10.08 15.62 -7.58
C ASP A 100 -10.52 14.40 -8.40
N TYR A 101 -11.04 13.36 -7.74
CA TYR A 101 -11.54 12.15 -8.38
C TYR A 101 -12.75 12.41 -9.28
N ASP A 102 -13.70 13.25 -8.84
CA ASP A 102 -14.83 13.70 -9.67
C ASP A 102 -14.37 14.45 -10.94
N ASN A 103 -13.15 15.02 -10.91
CA ASN A 103 -12.50 15.68 -12.05
C ASN A 103 -11.49 14.77 -12.79
N GLY A 104 -11.41 13.49 -12.45
CA GLY A 104 -10.57 12.50 -13.11
C GLY A 104 -9.09 12.50 -12.68
N LYS A 105 -8.76 13.10 -11.53
CA LYS A 105 -7.41 13.07 -10.93
C LYS A 105 -7.39 12.06 -9.78
N LEU A 106 -6.44 11.14 -9.80
CA LEU A 106 -6.19 10.23 -8.68
C LEU A 106 -5.46 10.97 -7.56
N HIS A 107 -5.86 10.77 -6.32
CA HIS A 107 -5.32 11.47 -5.16
C HIS A 107 -5.45 10.60 -3.90
N ILE A 108 -4.30 10.33 -3.27
CA ILE A 108 -4.24 9.74 -1.94
C ILE A 108 -3.56 10.68 -0.94
N ASP A 109 -4.09 10.70 0.27
CA ASP A 109 -3.62 11.54 1.37
C ASP A 109 -3.20 10.66 2.54
N ILE A 110 -1.93 10.74 2.97
CA ILE A 110 -1.30 9.69 3.79
C ILE A 110 -1.12 10.16 5.23
N TRP A 111 -1.54 9.33 6.19
CA TRP A 111 -1.45 9.66 7.61
C TRP A 111 -0.01 9.84 8.07
N THR A 112 0.23 10.89 8.85
CA THR A 112 1.49 11.16 9.53
C THR A 112 1.31 11.21 11.05
N GLY A 113 2.33 10.75 11.75
CA GLY A 113 2.47 11.05 13.18
C GLY A 113 1.57 10.28 14.13
N SER A 114 1.35 10.91 15.28
CA SER A 114 0.82 10.28 16.49
C SER A 114 -0.70 10.22 16.49
N THR A 115 -1.25 9.08 16.93
CA THR A 115 -2.69 8.89 17.08
C THR A 115 -3.27 9.51 18.36
N THR A 116 -2.41 9.96 19.27
CA THR A 116 -2.82 10.45 20.59
C THR A 116 -2.45 11.91 20.86
N SER A 117 -1.78 12.57 19.92
CA SER A 117 -1.29 13.94 20.12
C SER A 117 -1.15 14.68 18.81
N SER A 118 -1.71 15.90 18.76
CA SER A 118 -1.49 16.83 17.65
C SER A 118 -0.06 17.38 17.65
N GLY A 119 0.59 17.35 16.49
CA GLY A 119 1.85 18.06 16.24
C GLY A 119 1.68 19.53 15.84
N GLY A 120 0.44 20.01 15.70
CA GLY A 120 0.11 21.38 15.27
C GLY A 120 0.76 21.78 13.95
N ASP A 121 1.08 23.06 13.80
CA ASP A 121 1.70 23.62 12.59
C ASP A 121 3.03 22.95 12.21
N THR A 122 3.75 22.36 13.19
CA THR A 122 5.00 21.64 12.89
C THR A 122 4.74 20.35 12.11
N GLN A 123 3.60 19.71 12.37
CA GLN A 123 3.16 18.54 11.61
C GLN A 123 2.61 18.95 10.24
N ILE A 124 1.84 20.03 10.16
CA ILE A 124 1.37 20.59 8.88
C ILE A 124 2.54 20.91 7.93
N HIS A 125 3.58 21.59 8.44
CA HIS A 125 4.78 21.84 7.62
C HIS A 125 5.56 20.57 7.25
N CYS A 126 5.42 19.49 8.03
CA CYS A 126 6.00 18.21 7.67
C CYS A 126 5.24 17.56 6.52
N GLU A 127 3.91 17.60 6.56
CA GLU A 127 3.03 17.12 5.50
C GLU A 127 3.36 17.80 4.16
N ASP A 128 3.47 19.14 4.18
CA ASP A 128 3.94 19.94 3.03
C ASP A 128 5.31 19.49 2.53
N SER A 129 6.25 19.20 3.44
CA SER A 129 7.63 18.83 3.10
C SER A 129 7.78 17.40 2.59
N LEU A 130 6.83 16.52 2.91
CA LEU A 130 6.77 15.13 2.45
C LEU A 130 6.06 15.00 1.10
N THR A 131 5.17 15.95 0.78
CA THR A 131 4.42 16.00 -0.47
C THR A 131 5.39 16.16 -1.66
N PRO A 132 5.46 15.19 -2.60
CA PRO A 132 6.31 15.31 -3.78
C PRO A 132 5.74 16.32 -4.79
N ASP A 133 6.62 16.98 -5.55
CA ASP A 133 6.21 17.87 -6.65
C ASP A 133 5.58 17.11 -7.83
N ASP A 134 6.07 15.89 -8.09
CA ASP A 134 5.59 15.03 -9.17
C ASP A 134 4.62 13.97 -8.63
N SER A 135 3.61 13.61 -9.42
CA SER A 135 2.73 12.48 -9.13
C SER A 135 3.50 11.16 -9.09
N GLN A 136 2.98 10.19 -8.34
CA GLN A 136 3.65 8.91 -8.07
C GLN A 136 2.92 7.73 -8.72
N THR A 137 3.60 6.58 -8.79
CA THR A 137 2.99 5.31 -9.19
C THR A 137 2.71 4.46 -7.95
N VAL A 138 1.47 4.00 -7.82
CA VAL A 138 1.00 3.11 -6.74
C VAL A 138 0.87 1.69 -7.26
N ILE A 139 1.24 0.70 -6.45
CA ILE A 139 1.08 -0.72 -6.78
C ILE A 139 -0.19 -1.27 -6.15
N ILE A 140 -1.03 -1.84 -7.00
CA ILE A 140 -2.32 -2.43 -6.64
C ILE A 140 -2.22 -3.95 -6.61
N ASN A 141 -2.90 -4.57 -5.64
CA ASN A 141 -2.75 -5.99 -5.32
C ASN A 141 -1.29 -6.41 -5.10
N PRO A 142 -0.52 -5.70 -4.25
CA PRO A 142 0.91 -5.96 -4.10
C PRO A 142 1.17 -7.33 -3.47
N GLY A 143 2.31 -7.94 -3.80
CA GLY A 143 2.85 -9.07 -3.02
C GLY A 143 3.14 -8.65 -1.58
N THR A 144 3.30 -9.60 -0.66
CA THR A 144 3.37 -9.31 0.79
C THR A 144 4.80 -9.09 1.33
N SER A 145 5.82 -9.25 0.49
CA SER A 145 7.23 -9.30 0.92
C SER A 145 8.12 -8.27 0.22
N TYR A 146 7.58 -7.10 -0.12
CA TYR A 146 8.37 -6.00 -0.65
C TYR A 146 9.26 -5.38 0.43
N THR A 147 10.30 -4.66 0.00
CA THR A 147 11.16 -3.90 0.91
C THR A 147 10.31 -2.86 1.64
N VAL A 148 10.38 -2.82 2.98
CA VAL A 148 9.63 -1.85 3.78
C VAL A 148 10.58 -0.89 4.50
N ASN A 149 10.24 0.39 4.51
CA ASN A 149 10.73 1.34 5.50
C ASN A 149 9.62 1.58 6.53
N SER A 150 9.79 1.06 7.75
CA SER A 150 8.81 1.23 8.84
C SER A 150 9.07 2.46 9.72
N ASP A 151 10.08 3.27 9.40
CA ASP A 151 10.39 4.47 10.17
C ASP A 151 9.26 5.51 10.06
N GLU A 152 9.14 6.34 11.09
CA GLU A 152 8.11 7.36 11.23
C GLU A 152 8.30 8.50 10.19
N LEU A 153 7.20 9.10 9.75
CA LEU A 153 7.23 10.28 8.88
C LEU A 153 7.28 11.59 9.69
N PHE A 154 6.61 11.58 10.84
CA PHE A 154 6.61 12.66 11.83
C PHE A 154 6.57 12.07 13.23
N ALA A 155 7.48 12.49 14.11
CA ALA A 155 7.44 12.08 15.52
C ALA A 155 8.21 13.04 16.41
N SER A 156 7.73 13.21 17.65
CA SER A 156 8.37 14.07 18.66
C SER A 156 8.67 15.49 18.15
N GLY A 157 7.77 16.06 17.34
CA GLY A 157 7.95 17.40 16.75
C GLY A 157 8.98 17.46 15.62
N LYS A 158 9.41 16.32 15.09
CA LYS A 158 10.40 16.24 14.00
C LYS A 158 9.79 15.60 12.76
N CYS A 159 10.06 16.23 11.61
CA CYS A 159 9.77 15.68 10.29
C CYS A 159 10.93 14.82 9.77
N TYR A 160 10.63 13.70 9.12
CA TYR A 160 11.61 12.74 8.59
C TYR A 160 11.54 12.63 7.07
N THR A 161 11.87 13.71 6.36
CA THR A 161 11.91 13.74 4.89
C THR A 161 12.98 12.82 4.28
N SER A 162 13.87 12.23 5.09
CA SER A 162 14.79 11.18 4.63
C SER A 162 14.11 9.83 4.37
N ASN A 163 12.84 9.68 4.78
CA ASN A 163 12.07 8.44 4.67
C ASN A 163 11.24 8.36 3.39
N VAL A 164 11.63 9.13 2.36
CA VAL A 164 11.01 9.12 1.03
C VAL A 164 12.03 8.69 -0.04
N TYR A 165 11.52 8.18 -1.16
CA TYR A 165 12.29 7.54 -2.22
C TYR A 165 11.78 7.99 -3.61
N SER A 166 12.07 9.24 -3.97
CA SER A 166 11.59 9.90 -5.22
C SER A 166 11.99 9.21 -6.53
N ASN A 167 12.94 8.27 -6.51
CA ASN A 167 13.38 7.51 -7.69
C ASN A 167 12.99 6.02 -7.63
N ALA A 168 11.99 5.65 -6.82
CA ALA A 168 11.57 4.27 -6.68
C ALA A 168 10.76 3.82 -7.91
N ASP A 169 11.34 2.92 -8.70
CA ASP A 169 10.70 2.36 -9.89
C ASP A 169 9.63 1.31 -9.53
N ALA A 170 8.36 1.65 -9.68
CA ALA A 170 7.22 0.76 -9.44
C ALA A 170 7.23 -0.49 -10.34
N SER A 171 7.77 -0.39 -11.57
CA SER A 171 7.80 -1.50 -12.52
C SER A 171 8.67 -2.66 -12.05
N SER A 172 9.67 -2.38 -11.20
CA SER A 172 10.55 -3.38 -10.60
C SER A 172 9.84 -4.33 -9.63
N TYR A 173 8.68 -3.93 -9.09
CA TYR A 173 7.94 -4.70 -8.08
C TYR A 173 6.93 -5.65 -8.72
N CYS A 174 6.18 -5.21 -9.74
CA CYS A 174 5.24 -6.08 -10.46
C CYS A 174 5.87 -7.02 -11.47
N SER A 175 7.18 -6.86 -11.72
CA SER A 175 7.99 -7.83 -12.46
C SER A 175 8.44 -9.03 -11.60
N SER A 176 7.99 -9.14 -10.35
CA SER A 176 8.43 -10.17 -9.38
C SER A 176 7.74 -11.53 -9.57
N GLY A 177 7.45 -11.91 -10.81
CA GLY A 177 7.20 -13.30 -11.15
C GLY A 177 8.39 -14.17 -10.75
N ALA A 178 8.15 -15.46 -10.50
CA ALA A 178 9.24 -16.43 -10.44
C ALA A 178 10.13 -16.27 -11.69
N SER A 179 11.45 -16.34 -11.52
CA SER A 179 12.36 -16.28 -12.67
C SER A 179 12.07 -17.44 -13.61
N CYS A 180 11.97 -17.16 -14.91
CA CYS A 180 11.74 -18.17 -15.94
C CYS A 180 12.70 -17.97 -17.10
N SER A 181 13.00 -19.04 -17.82
CA SER A 181 13.64 -19.00 -19.14
C SER A 181 12.67 -19.43 -20.25
N THR A 182 11.65 -20.20 -19.87
CA THR A 182 10.59 -20.72 -20.73
C THR A 182 9.25 -20.75 -19.98
N GLU A 183 8.16 -20.87 -20.72
CA GLU A 183 6.79 -21.01 -20.17
C GLU A 183 6.66 -22.12 -19.11
N ASN A 184 7.46 -23.18 -19.22
CA ASN A 184 7.41 -24.33 -18.30
C ASN A 184 8.03 -24.03 -16.93
N ASP A 185 8.78 -22.94 -16.79
CA ASP A 185 9.32 -22.50 -15.50
C ASP A 185 8.26 -21.75 -14.68
N CYS A 186 7.13 -21.43 -15.30
CA CYS A 186 6.01 -20.74 -14.69
C CYS A 186 4.94 -21.71 -14.19
N SER A 187 4.40 -21.39 -13.01
CA SER A 187 3.33 -22.18 -12.41
C SER A 187 1.97 -21.71 -12.94
N ASP A 188 1.01 -22.63 -12.96
CA ASP A 188 -0.38 -22.39 -13.35
C ASP A 188 -0.57 -21.90 -14.80
N ASN A 189 -1.26 -20.78 -15.00
CA ASN A 189 -1.54 -20.17 -16.30
C ASN A 189 -0.65 -18.93 -16.58
N LEU A 190 0.45 -18.79 -15.83
CA LEU A 190 1.40 -17.70 -16.04
C LEU A 190 2.29 -17.98 -17.25
N THR A 191 2.72 -16.92 -17.91
CA THR A 191 3.62 -16.99 -19.06
C THR A 191 5.00 -16.43 -18.75
N CYS A 192 6.03 -16.90 -19.45
CA CYS A 192 7.38 -16.39 -19.28
C CYS A 192 7.60 -15.11 -20.09
N GLN A 193 7.36 -13.98 -19.46
CA GLN A 193 7.53 -12.66 -20.07
C GLN A 193 8.82 -12.01 -19.55
N SER A 194 9.76 -11.74 -20.47
CA SER A 194 11.02 -11.06 -20.14
C SER A 194 11.82 -11.70 -19.00
N GLY A 195 11.77 -13.03 -18.89
CA GLY A 195 12.48 -13.79 -17.86
C GLY A 195 11.77 -13.91 -16.52
N LYS A 196 10.47 -13.54 -16.46
CA LYS A 196 9.63 -13.59 -15.27
C LYS A 196 8.25 -14.19 -15.58
N CYS A 197 7.69 -14.92 -14.62
CA CYS A 197 6.35 -15.49 -14.73
C CYS A 197 5.27 -14.44 -14.47
N ALA A 198 4.49 -14.09 -15.49
CA ALA A 198 3.44 -13.07 -15.46
C ALA A 198 2.22 -13.48 -16.29
#